data_AF-A0A8D0GW08-F1
#
_entry.id   AF-A0A8D0GW08-F1
#
_cell.length_a   1.000
_cell.length_b   1.000
_cell.length_c   1.000
_cell.angle_alpha   90.00
_cell.angle_beta   90.00
_cell.angle_gamma   90.00
#
_symmetry.space_group_name_H-M   'P 1'
#
loop_
_entity.id
_entity.type
_entity.pdbx_description
1 polymer ?
#
loop_
_entity_poly.entity_id
_entity_poly.type
_entity_poly.pdbx_seq_one_letter_code
_entity_poly.pdbx_strand_id
1 'polypeptide(L)'
;MAAQKKRPLPKRSPAEAATAAVSSEDEAPEEVTFQSARAAAKTEEKLVGEAARRDKALLKERRRRREELFKEQKKRKLLPENVLEELTSAPQASQDKLSDKSEQDEKIEDGSENENKQHTEEEDAEEEALAARLKESYMAVRLKDQNLASMQQQMAKAFIQSHLYGRGTKRTTANKFFSLANKKSIVKKAAVQFVKESWGKEKKEKAKQIRKQWLATKLH
;
A
#
# COMPACT_ATOMS: atom_id res chain seq x y z
N MET A 1 -24.52 42.90 19.92
CA MET A 1 -25.69 42.09 19.50
C MET A 1 -25.98 42.40 18.04
N ALA A 2 -25.70 41.45 17.14
CA ALA A 2 -25.88 41.64 15.69
C ALA A 2 -26.98 40.69 15.20
N ALA A 3 -28.09 41.25 14.73
CA ALA A 3 -29.25 40.52 14.26
C ALA A 3 -29.02 39.98 12.84
N GLN A 4 -29.09 38.66 12.67
CA GLN A 4 -29.04 38.00 11.36
C GLN A 4 -30.41 38.05 10.69
N LYS A 5 -30.45 38.67 9.51
CA LYS A 5 -31.62 38.81 8.64
C LYS A 5 -31.81 37.50 7.85
N LYS A 6 -32.80 36.69 8.20
CA LYS A 6 -33.16 35.44 7.49
C LYS A 6 -33.80 35.77 6.13
N ARG A 7 -33.28 35.18 5.05
CA ARG A 7 -33.90 35.22 3.70
C ARG A 7 -34.93 34.08 3.57
N PRO A 8 -36.12 34.30 2.97
CA PRO A 8 -37.10 33.23 2.75
C PRO A 8 -36.84 32.47 1.44
N LEU A 9 -37.11 31.16 1.48
CA LEU A 9 -37.11 30.23 0.34
C LEU A 9 -38.33 30.47 -0.57
N PRO A 10 -38.22 30.28 -1.90
CA PRO A 10 -39.34 30.44 -2.82
C PRO A 10 -40.33 29.26 -2.70
N LYS A 11 -41.61 29.61 -2.60
CA LYS A 11 -42.75 28.69 -2.62
C LYS A 11 -42.96 28.17 -4.06
N ARG A 12 -42.95 26.85 -4.27
CA ARG A 12 -43.44 26.21 -5.49
C ARG A 12 -44.94 25.91 -5.32
N SER A 13 -45.75 26.31 -6.30
CA SER A 13 -47.19 26.08 -6.39
C SER A 13 -47.50 24.61 -6.78
N PRO A 14 -48.68 24.07 -6.42
CA PRO A 14 -49.00 22.64 -6.55
C PRO A 14 -49.64 22.26 -7.91
N ALA A 15 -49.32 22.98 -8.99
CA ALA A 15 -50.09 22.89 -10.24
C ALA A 15 -49.44 22.06 -11.38
N GLU A 16 -48.27 21.45 -11.18
CA GLU A 16 -47.58 20.67 -12.24
C GLU A 16 -47.51 19.15 -11.95
N ALA A 17 -48.30 18.65 -10.99
CA ALA A 17 -48.34 17.23 -10.65
C ALA A 17 -49.38 16.41 -11.47
N ALA A 18 -49.85 16.92 -12.62
CA ALA A 18 -51.00 16.35 -13.32
C ALA A 18 -50.84 16.24 -14.85
N THR A 19 -49.65 15.98 -15.37
CA THR A 19 -49.46 15.59 -16.79
C THR A 19 -48.24 14.70 -16.97
N ALA A 20 -48.20 13.57 -16.26
CA ALA A 20 -47.34 12.44 -16.61
C ALA A 20 -48.14 11.15 -16.41
N ALA A 21 -49.20 10.99 -17.21
CA ALA A 21 -49.85 9.72 -17.42
C ALA A 21 -48.86 8.80 -18.15
N VAL A 22 -48.04 8.15 -17.32
CA VAL A 22 -47.50 6.79 -17.44
C VAL A 22 -48.00 6.04 -18.68
N SER A 23 -47.22 6.08 -19.76
CA SER A 23 -47.16 4.95 -20.70
C SER A 23 -46.20 3.94 -20.08
N SER A 24 -46.74 3.12 -19.18
CA SER A 24 -46.02 2.00 -18.59
C SER A 24 -46.11 0.84 -19.57
N GLU A 25 -45.08 0.64 -20.39
CA GLU A 25 -44.84 -0.66 -21.04
C GLU A 25 -44.63 -1.68 -19.91
N ASP A 26 -45.73 -2.33 -19.50
CA ASP A 26 -45.75 -3.47 -18.57
C ASP A 26 -45.27 -4.71 -19.34
N GLU A 27 -43.98 -4.71 -19.71
CA GLU A 27 -43.29 -5.93 -20.13
C GLU A 27 -43.09 -6.75 -18.85
N ALA A 28 -44.06 -7.63 -18.57
CA ALA A 28 -43.99 -8.56 -17.46
C ALA A 28 -42.62 -9.27 -17.48
N PRO A 29 -41.95 -9.40 -16.31
CA PRO A 29 -40.66 -10.08 -16.27
C PRO A 29 -40.81 -11.48 -16.86
N GLU A 30 -39.90 -11.85 -17.78
CA GLU A 30 -39.87 -13.19 -18.36
C GLU A 30 -40.08 -14.23 -17.26
N GLU A 31 -41.08 -15.09 -17.44
CA GLU A 31 -41.38 -16.15 -16.49
C GLU A 31 -40.24 -17.18 -16.52
N VAL A 32 -39.15 -16.88 -15.79
CA VAL A 32 -38.02 -17.78 -15.66
C VAL A 32 -38.46 -18.93 -14.76
N THR A 33 -38.74 -20.07 -15.39
CA THR A 33 -39.03 -21.30 -14.64
C THR A 33 -37.87 -21.60 -13.68
N PHE A 34 -38.19 -22.13 -12.49
CA PHE A 34 -37.19 -22.46 -11.47
C PHE A 34 -36.07 -23.39 -12.00
N GLN A 35 -36.38 -24.22 -12.99
CA GLN A 35 -35.40 -25.08 -13.66
C GLN A 35 -34.42 -24.28 -14.53
N SER A 36 -34.91 -23.28 -15.27
CA SER A 36 -34.07 -22.36 -16.06
C SER A 36 -33.14 -21.55 -15.15
N ALA A 37 -33.66 -20.98 -14.06
CA ALA A 37 -32.86 -20.26 -13.06
C ALA A 37 -31.76 -21.14 -12.45
N ARG A 38 -32.08 -22.41 -12.14
CA ARG A 38 -31.11 -23.37 -11.62
C ARG A 38 -30.05 -23.77 -12.65
N ALA A 39 -30.41 -23.86 -13.93
CA ALA A 39 -29.47 -24.14 -15.01
C ALA A 39 -28.52 -22.95 -15.23
N ALA A 40 -29.06 -21.73 -15.28
CA ALA A 40 -28.30 -20.49 -15.41
C ALA A 40 -27.29 -20.32 -14.26
N ALA A 41 -27.73 -20.50 -13.01
CA ALA A 41 -26.86 -20.42 -11.83
C ALA A 41 -25.68 -21.41 -11.88
N LYS A 42 -25.92 -22.65 -12.34
CA LYS A 42 -24.85 -23.65 -12.52
C LYS A 42 -23.86 -23.28 -13.62
N THR A 43 -24.32 -22.65 -14.69
CA THR A 43 -23.43 -22.19 -15.76
C THR A 43 -22.60 -21.01 -15.30
N GLU A 44 -23.19 -20.08 -14.55
CA GLU A 44 -22.49 -18.93 -13.97
C GLU A 44 -21.42 -19.39 -12.99
N GLU A 45 -21.72 -20.34 -12.09
CA GLU A 45 -20.75 -20.91 -11.15
C GLU A 45 -19.53 -21.51 -11.89
N LYS A 46 -19.77 -22.23 -12.99
CA LYS A 46 -18.69 -22.77 -13.84
C LYS A 46 -17.86 -21.65 -14.48
N LEU A 47 -18.51 -20.64 -15.05
CA LEU A 47 -17.83 -19.52 -15.70
C LEU A 47 -16.96 -18.72 -14.71
N VAL A 48 -17.49 -18.45 -13.51
CA VAL A 48 -16.76 -17.78 -12.42
C VAL A 48 -15.55 -18.62 -11.98
N GLY A 49 -15.75 -19.93 -11.82
CA GLY A 49 -14.67 -20.86 -11.49
C GLY A 49 -13.57 -20.90 -12.55
N GLU A 50 -13.93 -20.88 -13.83
CA GLU A 50 -12.97 -20.80 -14.93
C GLU A 50 -12.26 -19.46 -15.03
N ALA A 51 -12.96 -18.34 -14.84
CA ALA A 51 -12.37 -17.02 -14.82
C ALA A 51 -11.28 -16.92 -13.72
N ALA A 52 -11.58 -17.40 -12.52
CA ALA A 52 -10.62 -17.45 -11.42
C ALA A 52 -9.37 -18.31 -11.76
N ARG A 53 -9.54 -19.41 -12.52
CA ARG A 53 -8.41 -20.23 -12.99
C ARG A 53 -7.57 -19.50 -14.03
N ARG A 54 -8.20 -18.81 -14.99
CA ARG A 54 -7.51 -18.00 -16.01
C ARG A 54 -6.71 -16.87 -15.37
N ASP A 55 -7.29 -16.15 -14.43
CA ASP A 55 -6.60 -15.08 -13.70
C ASP A 55 -5.36 -15.59 -12.94
N LYS A 56 -5.51 -16.74 -12.27
CA LYS A 56 -4.38 -17.40 -11.60
C LYS A 56 -3.28 -17.80 -12.59
N ALA A 57 -3.63 -18.22 -13.80
CA ALA A 57 -2.66 -18.55 -14.85
C ALA A 57 -1.91 -17.30 -15.34
N LEU A 58 -2.62 -16.21 -15.63
CA LEU A 58 -2.03 -14.92 -16.03
C LEU A 58 -1.07 -14.37 -14.98
N LEU A 59 -1.40 -14.48 -13.69
CA LEU A 59 -0.51 -14.07 -12.60
C LEU A 59 0.78 -14.90 -12.55
N LYS A 60 0.69 -16.21 -12.82
CA LYS A 60 1.87 -17.09 -12.90
C LYS A 60 2.72 -16.77 -14.12
N GLU A 61 2.11 -16.50 -15.26
CA GLU A 61 2.80 -16.10 -16.49
C GLU A 61 3.56 -14.77 -16.28
N ARG A 62 2.91 -13.76 -15.71
CA ARG A 62 3.56 -12.49 -15.34
C ARG A 62 4.72 -12.68 -14.35
N ARG A 63 4.66 -13.69 -13.48
CA ARG A 63 5.77 -14.03 -12.59
C ARG A 63 6.92 -14.65 -13.38
N ARG A 64 6.65 -15.64 -14.23
CA ARG A 64 7.66 -16.28 -15.10
C ARG A 64 8.36 -15.26 -16.00
N ARG A 65 7.61 -14.38 -16.66
CA ARG A 65 8.18 -13.31 -17.51
C ARG A 65 9.13 -12.40 -16.74
N ARG A 66 8.81 -12.05 -15.49
CA ARG A 66 9.71 -11.26 -14.64
C ARG A 66 10.98 -12.02 -14.26
N GLU A 67 10.85 -13.31 -13.95
CA GLU A 67 12.00 -14.16 -13.65
C GLU A 67 12.92 -14.35 -14.88
N GLU A 68 12.34 -14.50 -16.07
CA GLU A 68 13.06 -14.58 -17.34
C GLU A 68 13.81 -13.29 -17.64
N LEU A 69 13.17 -12.13 -17.50
CA LEU A 69 13.83 -10.83 -17.65
C LEU A 69 14.98 -10.65 -16.65
N PHE A 70 14.81 -11.11 -15.41
CA PHE A 70 15.88 -11.05 -14.42
C PHE A 70 17.06 -11.95 -14.79
N LYS A 71 16.79 -13.16 -15.29
CA LYS A 71 17.83 -14.07 -15.78
C LYS A 71 18.54 -13.48 -17.01
N GLU A 72 17.81 -12.92 -17.95
CA GLU A 72 18.37 -12.27 -19.14
C GLU A 72 19.23 -11.06 -18.75
N GLN A 73 18.75 -10.20 -17.85
CA GLN A 73 19.53 -9.08 -17.33
C GLN A 73 20.79 -9.56 -16.60
N LYS A 74 20.71 -10.65 -15.83
CA LYS A 74 21.89 -11.23 -15.18
C LYS A 74 22.89 -11.78 -16.20
N LYS A 75 22.42 -12.38 -17.29
CA LYS A 75 23.25 -12.83 -18.41
C LYS A 75 23.89 -11.67 -19.16
N ARG A 76 23.15 -10.58 -19.43
CA ARG A 76 23.68 -9.38 -20.09
C ARG A 76 24.67 -8.59 -19.22
N LYS A 77 24.52 -8.64 -17.89
CA LYS A 77 25.44 -8.02 -16.92
C LYS A 77 26.68 -8.87 -16.63
N LEU A 78 26.75 -10.09 -17.16
CA LEU A 78 27.98 -10.87 -17.17
C LEU A 78 28.83 -10.38 -18.33
N LEU A 79 30.14 -10.27 -18.10
CA LEU A 79 31.09 -9.95 -19.17
C LEU A 79 30.98 -11.02 -20.28
N PRO A 80 31.18 -10.65 -21.55
CA PRO A 80 31.16 -11.61 -22.65
C PRO A 80 32.06 -12.81 -22.34
N GLU A 81 31.59 -14.00 -22.71
CA GLU A 81 32.25 -15.28 -22.35
C GLU A 81 33.72 -15.31 -22.80
N ASN A 82 34.03 -14.71 -23.95
CA ASN A 82 35.39 -14.54 -24.46
C ASN A 82 36.32 -13.81 -23.47
N VAL A 83 35.84 -12.76 -22.79
CA VAL A 83 36.64 -11.99 -21.81
C VAL A 83 36.84 -12.80 -20.54
N LEU A 84 35.84 -13.59 -20.13
CA LEU A 84 35.96 -14.48 -18.98
C LEU A 84 36.94 -15.62 -19.27
N GLU A 85 36.90 -16.19 -20.47
CA GLU A 85 37.81 -17.25 -20.91
C GLU A 85 39.27 -16.76 -20.95
N GLU A 86 39.51 -15.54 -21.44
CA GLU A 86 40.83 -14.90 -21.41
C GLU A 86 41.36 -14.71 -19.99
N LEU A 87 40.52 -14.25 -19.05
CA LEU A 87 40.92 -14.09 -17.65
C LEU A 87 41.25 -15.42 -16.96
N THR A 88 40.60 -16.51 -17.36
CA THR A 88 40.89 -17.85 -16.83
C THR A 88 42.08 -18.54 -17.49
N SER A 89 42.37 -18.18 -18.75
CA SER A 89 43.49 -18.73 -19.52
C SER A 89 44.79 -17.96 -19.28
N ALA A 90 44.70 -16.75 -18.73
CA ALA A 90 45.86 -15.98 -18.28
C ALA A 90 46.56 -16.71 -17.11
N PRO A 91 47.87 -17.00 -17.18
CA PRO A 91 48.57 -17.71 -16.11
C PRO A 91 48.62 -16.83 -14.85
N GLN A 92 47.95 -17.27 -13.78
CA GLN A 92 48.03 -16.64 -12.46
C GLN A 92 49.44 -16.80 -11.89
N ALA A 93 50.31 -15.82 -12.13
CA ALA A 93 51.59 -15.73 -11.47
C ALA A 93 51.41 -15.28 -10.00
N SER A 94 51.33 -16.27 -9.11
CA SER A 94 51.72 -16.27 -7.69
C SER A 94 51.63 -14.95 -6.90
N GLN A 95 50.63 -14.85 -6.02
CA GLN A 95 50.75 -14.04 -4.79
C GLN A 95 50.42 -14.91 -3.57
N ASP A 96 51.42 -15.71 -3.19
CA ASP A 96 51.58 -16.10 -1.79
C ASP A 96 52.47 -15.05 -1.11
N LYS A 97 51.98 -14.47 -0.01
CA LYS A 97 52.66 -14.01 1.23
C LYS A 97 52.31 -12.59 1.72
N LEU A 98 52.07 -12.55 3.04
CA LEU A 98 52.02 -11.43 4.01
C LEU A 98 50.69 -10.66 4.11
N SER A 99 50.20 -10.21 5.27
CA SER A 99 50.26 -10.59 6.68
C SER A 99 49.26 -9.66 7.40
N ASP A 100 48.60 -10.19 8.42
CA ASP A 100 47.86 -9.56 9.52
C ASP A 100 47.88 -8.02 9.69
N LYS A 101 46.67 -7.46 9.94
CA LYS A 101 46.31 -6.38 10.89
C LYS A 101 45.68 -5.09 10.34
N SER A 102 44.70 -4.63 11.13
CA SER A 102 44.09 -3.30 11.29
C SER A 102 42.77 -2.96 10.56
N GLU A 103 41.99 -2.21 11.33
CA GLU A 103 40.56 -1.94 11.28
C GLU A 103 40.23 -0.70 10.41
N GLN A 104 38.94 -0.60 10.09
CA GLN A 104 38.16 0.64 10.01
C GLN A 104 38.40 1.68 8.90
N ASP A 105 37.29 1.90 8.20
CA ASP A 105 36.63 3.19 7.95
C ASP A 105 36.93 3.97 6.66
N GLU A 106 35.80 4.27 5.99
CA GLU A 106 35.46 5.50 5.27
C GLU A 106 36.40 6.05 4.16
N LYS A 107 35.76 6.17 2.98
CA LYS A 107 35.61 7.45 2.23
C LYS A 107 36.59 7.73 1.06
N ILE A 108 35.99 7.62 -0.14
CA ILE A 108 36.00 8.57 -1.28
C ILE A 108 37.17 8.62 -2.26
N GLU A 109 36.75 8.96 -3.48
CA GLU A 109 37.46 9.53 -4.63
C GLU A 109 38.26 8.53 -5.47
N ASP A 110 37.94 8.28 -6.73
CA ASP A 110 37.77 9.14 -7.92
C ASP A 110 38.98 8.93 -8.84
N GLY A 111 38.72 8.92 -10.14
CA GLY A 111 39.71 8.65 -11.20
C GLY A 111 40.04 7.17 -11.33
N SER A 112 40.17 6.60 -12.52
CA SER A 112 40.58 7.22 -13.77
C SER A 112 40.17 6.33 -14.95
N GLU A 113 40.01 7.03 -16.06
CA GLU A 113 39.91 6.59 -17.44
C GLU A 113 40.72 5.33 -17.78
N ASN A 114 40.15 4.48 -18.62
CA ASN A 114 40.89 3.98 -19.78
C ASN A 114 39.90 3.48 -20.84
N GLU A 115 39.57 4.38 -21.76
CA GLU A 115 38.93 4.03 -23.03
C GLU A 115 40.02 3.50 -23.97
N ASN A 116 39.86 2.26 -24.42
CA ASN A 116 40.52 1.81 -25.63
C ASN A 116 39.47 1.68 -26.73
N LYS A 117 39.67 2.49 -27.76
CA LYS A 117 38.80 2.65 -28.92
C LYS A 117 38.70 1.36 -29.71
N GLN A 118 37.49 1.04 -30.15
CA GLN A 118 37.12 0.90 -31.57
C GLN A 118 35.75 0.21 -31.63
N HIS A 119 34.71 0.93 -32.07
CA HIS A 119 33.80 0.50 -33.14
C HIS A 119 32.79 1.62 -33.46
N THR A 120 32.79 2.06 -34.73
CA THR A 120 31.69 2.76 -35.44
C THR A 120 30.96 3.92 -34.73
N GLU A 121 31.42 5.14 -35.04
CA GLU A 121 30.91 6.44 -34.56
C GLU A 121 29.41 6.73 -34.80
N GLU A 122 28.71 5.92 -35.59
CA GLU A 122 27.27 6.12 -35.87
C GLU A 122 26.35 5.34 -34.91
N GLU A 123 26.78 4.19 -34.38
CA GLU A 123 25.93 3.37 -33.48
C GLU A 123 26.10 3.76 -32.00
N ASP A 124 27.33 4.09 -31.59
CA ASP A 124 27.63 4.54 -30.21
C ASP A 124 26.99 5.91 -29.90
N ALA A 125 26.94 6.81 -30.90
CA ALA A 125 26.30 8.11 -30.75
C ALA A 125 24.78 8.01 -30.58
N GLU A 126 24.14 7.03 -31.23
CA GLU A 126 22.72 6.76 -31.05
C GLU A 126 22.43 6.05 -29.72
N GLU A 127 23.26 5.11 -29.30
CA GLU A 127 23.08 4.39 -28.04
C GLU A 127 23.35 5.30 -26.82
N GLU A 128 24.37 6.17 -26.87
CA GLU A 128 24.64 7.18 -25.84
C GLU A 128 23.51 8.24 -25.78
N ALA A 129 22.98 8.67 -26.93
CA ALA A 129 21.84 9.58 -26.99
C ALA A 129 20.54 8.94 -26.46
N LEU A 130 20.33 7.64 -26.67
CA LEU A 130 19.21 6.88 -26.11
C LEU A 130 19.39 6.64 -24.59
N ALA A 131 20.61 6.35 -24.13
CA ALA A 131 20.95 6.18 -22.73
C ALA A 131 20.82 7.49 -21.93
N ALA A 132 21.22 8.63 -22.51
CA ALA A 132 20.99 9.96 -21.96
C ALA A 132 19.49 10.29 -21.87
N ARG A 133 18.69 9.87 -22.86
CA ARG A 133 17.22 10.00 -22.85
C ARG A 133 16.50 9.14 -21.81
N LEU A 134 17.08 8.02 -21.38
CA LEU A 134 16.46 7.08 -20.44
C LEU A 134 16.86 7.31 -18.97
N LYS A 135 17.76 8.27 -18.68
CA LYS A 135 18.29 8.54 -17.34
C LYS A 135 17.33 9.29 -16.41
N GLU A 136 16.22 9.81 -16.93
CA GLU A 136 15.23 10.56 -16.16
C GLU A 136 13.88 9.83 -16.19
N SER A 137 13.56 9.13 -15.11
CA SER A 137 12.20 8.61 -14.90
C SER A 137 11.27 9.78 -14.58
N TYR A 138 10.52 10.25 -15.59
CA TYR A 138 9.53 11.31 -15.41
C TYR A 138 8.29 10.76 -14.68
N MET A 139 8.01 11.28 -13.48
CA MET A 139 6.70 11.12 -12.87
C MET A 139 5.77 12.24 -13.37
N ALA A 140 4.89 11.90 -14.31
CA ALA A 140 3.81 12.79 -14.72
C ALA A 140 2.74 12.83 -13.61
N VAL A 141 2.77 13.88 -12.79
CA VAL A 141 1.73 14.13 -11.77
C VAL A 141 0.94 15.36 -12.20
N ARG A 142 -0.38 15.21 -12.39
CA ARG A 142 -1.22 16.39 -12.64
C ARG A 142 -1.30 17.21 -11.35
N LEU A 143 -0.94 18.49 -11.41
CA LEU A 143 -0.96 19.42 -10.28
C LEU A 143 -2.32 19.47 -9.55
N LYS A 144 -3.44 19.31 -10.28
CA LYS A 144 -4.80 19.25 -9.72
C LYS A 144 -5.07 17.98 -8.89
N ASP A 145 -4.38 16.88 -9.21
CA ASP A 145 -4.54 15.61 -8.51
C ASP A 145 -3.72 15.56 -7.23
N GLN A 146 -2.66 16.37 -7.10
CA GLN A 146 -1.88 16.42 -5.86
C GLN A 146 -2.72 16.88 -4.66
N ASN A 147 -3.54 17.93 -4.85
CA ASN A 147 -4.39 18.46 -3.79
C ASN A 147 -5.58 17.54 -3.48
N LEU A 148 -6.23 16.97 -4.51
CA LEU A 148 -7.33 16.03 -4.33
C LEU A 148 -6.86 14.69 -3.74
N ALA A 149 -5.76 14.13 -4.22
CA ALA A 149 -5.16 12.92 -3.67
C ALA A 149 -4.67 13.16 -2.24
N SER A 150 -4.07 14.33 -1.94
CA SER A 150 -3.69 14.69 -0.58
C SER A 150 -4.90 14.82 0.35
N MET A 151 -5.97 15.50 -0.07
CA MET A 151 -7.22 15.61 0.70
C MET A 151 -7.89 14.26 0.92
N GLN A 152 -8.06 13.46 -0.13
CA GLN A 152 -8.68 12.13 -0.02
C GLN A 152 -7.83 11.19 0.84
N GLN A 153 -6.50 11.24 0.73
CA GLN A 153 -5.59 10.49 1.61
C GLN A 153 -5.69 10.97 3.06
N GLN A 154 -5.80 12.27 3.31
CA GLN A 154 -6.01 12.81 4.64
C GLN A 154 -7.36 12.35 5.22
N MET A 155 -8.43 12.39 4.43
CA MET A 155 -9.73 11.87 4.82
C MET A 155 -9.67 10.37 5.11
N ALA A 156 -9.02 9.57 4.27
CA ALA A 156 -8.84 8.15 4.49
C ALA A 156 -8.01 7.86 5.76
N LYS A 157 -6.93 8.62 5.98
CA LYS A 157 -6.12 8.54 7.21
C LYS A 157 -6.96 8.90 8.44
N ALA A 158 -7.75 9.98 8.38
CA ALA A 158 -8.63 10.40 9.45
C ALA A 158 -9.72 9.36 9.75
N PHE A 159 -10.30 8.76 8.72
CA PHE A 159 -11.27 7.67 8.82
C PHE A 159 -10.67 6.43 9.50
N ILE A 160 -9.50 5.97 9.04
CA ILE A 160 -8.79 4.85 9.68
C ILE A 160 -8.44 5.21 11.13
N GLN A 161 -8.00 6.44 11.37
CA GLN A 161 -7.65 6.91 12.70
C GLN A 161 -8.86 6.97 13.63
N SER A 162 -10.04 7.39 13.18
CA SER A 162 -11.24 7.45 14.00
C SER A 162 -11.80 6.05 14.31
N HIS A 163 -11.83 5.17 13.31
CA HIS A 163 -12.44 3.83 13.44
C HIS A 163 -11.53 2.79 14.07
N LEU A 164 -10.21 2.84 13.83
CA LEU A 164 -9.28 1.81 14.30
C LEU A 164 -8.38 2.29 15.44
N TYR A 165 -8.02 3.56 15.49
CA TYR A 165 -7.02 4.08 16.43
C TYR A 165 -7.55 5.26 17.28
N GLY A 166 -8.86 5.47 17.25
CA GLY A 166 -9.52 6.64 17.82
C GLY A 166 -9.85 6.47 19.29
N ARG A 167 -10.40 7.52 19.91
CA ARG A 167 -10.81 7.51 21.32
C ARG A 167 -11.82 6.38 21.56
N GLY A 168 -11.47 5.45 22.44
CA GLY A 168 -12.31 4.29 22.77
C GLY A 168 -11.91 3.00 22.05
N THR A 169 -11.14 3.10 20.97
CA THR A 169 -10.57 1.93 20.28
C THR A 169 -9.36 1.42 21.04
N LYS A 170 -9.22 0.10 21.10
CA LYS A 170 -8.19 -0.55 21.92
C LYS A 170 -7.02 -1.09 21.09
N ARG A 171 -6.85 -0.59 19.87
CA ARG A 171 -5.78 -1.01 18.95
C ARG A 171 -4.66 0.01 18.95
N THR A 172 -3.41 -0.46 18.99
CA THR A 172 -2.22 0.39 18.87
C THR A 172 -1.76 0.48 17.42
N THR A 173 -1.25 1.65 17.00
CA THR A 173 -0.62 1.82 15.68
C THR A 173 0.63 0.94 15.53
N ALA A 174 0.91 0.45 14.33
CA ALA A 174 2.07 -0.41 14.04
C ALA A 174 3.39 0.18 14.55
N ASN A 175 3.64 1.47 14.27
CA ASN A 175 4.87 2.15 14.72
C ASN A 175 5.03 2.18 16.24
N LYS A 176 3.91 2.26 16.99
CA LYS A 176 3.93 2.20 18.46
C LYS A 176 4.18 0.78 18.95
N PHE A 177 3.55 -0.21 18.32
CA PHE A 177 3.73 -1.62 18.69
C PHE A 177 5.16 -2.11 18.44
N PHE A 178 5.76 -1.74 17.31
CA PHE A 178 7.14 -2.10 16.97
C PHE A 178 8.20 -1.10 17.46
N SER A 179 7.81 -0.10 18.26
CA SER A 179 8.76 0.89 18.80
C SER A 179 9.82 0.23 19.69
N LEU A 180 11.04 0.77 19.70
CA LEU A 180 12.10 0.31 20.61
C LEU A 180 11.68 0.41 22.09
N ALA A 181 10.86 1.41 22.43
CA ALA A 181 10.29 1.54 23.77
C ALA A 181 9.42 0.33 24.16
N ASN A 182 8.58 -0.15 23.24
CA ASN A 182 7.77 -1.37 23.48
C ASN A 182 8.60 -2.65 23.42
N LYS A 183 9.67 -2.66 22.61
CA LYS A 183 10.59 -3.80 22.52
C LYS A 183 11.41 -3.99 23.79
N LYS A 184 11.88 -2.89 24.39
CA LYS A 184 12.73 -2.88 25.59
C LYS A 184 11.94 -2.90 26.90
N SER A 185 10.61 -2.71 26.87
CA SER A 185 9.81 -2.73 28.09
C SER A 185 9.67 -4.16 28.66
N ILE A 186 9.76 -4.27 29.99
CA ILE A 186 9.59 -5.55 30.72
C ILE A 186 8.23 -6.17 30.41
N VAL A 187 7.19 -5.33 30.39
CA VAL A 187 5.85 -5.72 29.95
C VAL A 187 5.63 -5.20 28.54
N LYS A 188 5.46 -6.10 27.58
CA LYS A 188 5.19 -5.76 26.17
C LYS A 188 3.74 -5.32 26.01
N LYS A 189 3.52 -4.17 25.37
CA LYS A 189 2.17 -3.71 25.01
C LYS A 189 1.65 -4.55 23.85
N ALA A 190 0.41 -5.02 23.99
CA ALA A 190 -0.28 -5.77 22.96
C ALA A 190 -0.73 -4.88 21.78
N ALA A 191 -0.84 -5.48 20.59
CA ALA A 191 -1.34 -4.78 19.41
C ALA A 191 -2.81 -4.37 19.53
N VAL A 192 -3.59 -5.17 20.27
CA VAL A 192 -4.98 -4.93 20.63
C VAL A 192 -5.16 -5.25 22.11
N GLN A 193 -5.76 -4.34 22.87
CA GLN A 193 -6.20 -4.57 24.24
C GLN A 193 -7.68 -4.94 24.24
N PHE A 194 -8.10 -5.98 24.96
CA PHE A 194 -9.53 -6.32 25.01
C PHE A 194 -10.27 -5.60 26.13
N VAL A 195 -9.56 -5.20 27.18
CA VAL A 195 -10.11 -4.50 28.35
C VAL A 195 -9.22 -3.29 28.65
N LYS A 196 -9.83 -2.17 29.05
CA LYS A 196 -9.06 -1.02 29.52
C LYS A 196 -8.41 -1.38 30.85
N GLU A 197 -7.08 -1.34 30.93
CA GLU A 197 -6.34 -1.67 32.16
C GLU A 197 -6.75 -0.77 33.35
N SER A 198 -7.21 0.45 33.08
CA SER A 198 -7.71 1.38 34.09
C SER A 198 -9.13 1.06 34.61
N TRP A 199 -9.91 0.22 33.92
CA TRP A 199 -11.30 -0.08 34.28
C TRP A 199 -11.42 -0.63 35.70
N GLY A 200 -10.56 -1.58 36.06
CA GLY A 200 -10.55 -2.18 37.39
C GLY A 200 -10.19 -1.18 38.49
N LYS A 201 -9.27 -0.24 38.21
CA LYS A 201 -8.87 0.80 39.16
C LYS A 201 -10.01 1.78 39.41
N GLU A 202 -10.66 2.24 38.34
CA GLU A 202 -11.80 3.15 38.41
C GLU A 202 -12.98 2.54 39.20
N LYS A 203 -13.30 1.26 38.96
CA LYS A 203 -14.34 0.54 39.72
C LYS A 203 -13.99 0.43 41.20
N LYS A 204 -12.73 0.13 41.53
CA LYS A 204 -12.25 0.07 42.92
C LYS A 204 -12.35 1.43 43.62
N GLU A 205 -12.00 2.52 42.94
CA GLU A 205 -12.13 3.87 43.49
C GLU A 205 -13.58 4.28 43.71
N LYS A 206 -14.45 4.04 42.72
CA LYS A 206 -15.90 4.26 42.86
C LYS A 206 -16.47 3.47 44.04
N ALA A 207 -16.09 2.19 44.20
CA ALA A 207 -16.51 1.39 45.34
C ALA A 207 -16.02 1.97 46.69
N LYS A 208 -14.79 2.47 46.76
CA LYS A 208 -14.27 3.16 47.95
C LYS A 208 -15.04 4.43 48.25
N GLN A 209 -15.38 5.24 47.23
CA GLN A 209 -16.18 6.45 47.40
C GLN A 209 -17.58 6.11 47.92
N ILE A 210 -18.24 5.12 47.34
CA ILE A 210 -19.55 4.64 47.80
C ILE A 210 -19.47 4.16 49.26
N ARG A 211 -18.45 3.38 49.62
CA ARG A 211 -18.26 2.92 51.00
C ARG A 211 -18.09 4.08 51.97
N LYS A 212 -17.33 5.12 51.60
CA LYS A 212 -17.17 6.33 52.42
C LYS A 212 -18.50 7.06 52.60
N GLN A 213 -19.25 7.25 51.52
CA GLN A 213 -20.58 7.88 51.57
C GLN A 213 -21.55 7.08 52.44
N TRP A 214 -21.55 5.75 52.32
CA TRP A 214 -22.41 4.88 53.10
C TRP A 214 -22.09 4.91 54.61
N LEU A 215 -20.81 4.96 54.97
CA LEU A 215 -20.40 5.13 56.37
C LEU A 215 -20.82 6.51 56.91
N ALA A 216 -20.69 7.57 56.11
CA ALA A 216 -21.13 8.91 56.50
C ALA A 216 -22.64 8.98 56.76
N THR A 217 -23.45 8.28 55.96
CA THR A 217 -24.92 8.21 56.15
C THR A 217 -25.34 7.35 57.33
N LYS A 218 -24.47 6.46 57.85
CA LYS A 218 -24.78 5.58 59.00
C LYS A 218 -24.40 6.19 60.36
N LEU A 219 -23.59 7.25 60.36
CA LEU A 219 -23.11 7.95 61.55
C LEU A 219 -23.90 9.24 61.82
N HIS A 220 -24.93 9.52 61.01
CA HIS A 220 -25.95 10.55 61.20
C HIS A 220 -27.28 9.89 61.53
#